data_AF-A0A8H6JTK5-F1
#
_entry.id   AF-A0A8H6JTK5-F1
#
_cell.length_a   1.000
_cell.length_b   1.000
_cell.length_c   1.000
_cell.angle_alpha   90.00
_cell.angle_beta   90.00
_cell.angle_gamma   90.00
#
_symmetry.space_group_name_H-M   'P 1'
#
loop_
_entity.id
_entity.type
_entity.pdbx_description
1 polymer ?
#
loop_
_entity_poly.entity_id
_entity_poly.type
_entity_poly.pdbx_seq_one_letter_code
_entity_poly.pdbx_strand_id
1 'polypeptide(L)'
;MSYSRSHKLKKETVGCPTNEMPLPLLPFVFIAHFAHTAASVLTAEARRKSATISNHLDSIRLQVRGPEHSFSPFSNLPPELRLKIWNHAMLPRTLLATHAPNPALLSVNREARHEALRKYTLVRLNTWGDRRIYIDFRQDTIAIVEGKGGGGFPVRGARHVIVVCEEPFRSPASWLKCRYRSGLDSITLVLGGASKASFVPFPEIRQLGTPKNLENRLGLSKDEAERIEEELSDLAQGWGQTEVRVGEFY
;
A
#
# COMPACT_ATOMS: atom_id res chain seq x y z
N MET A 1 -18.29 3.83 53.37
CA MET A 1 -17.28 3.50 54.39
C MET A 1 -16.74 2.10 54.11
N SER A 2 -15.42 1.94 54.27
CA SER A 2 -14.64 0.69 54.35
C SER A 2 -14.42 -0.19 53.11
N TYR A 3 -13.19 -0.08 52.63
CA TYR A 3 -12.26 -1.08 52.09
C TYR A 3 -12.50 -2.57 52.41
N SER A 4 -12.15 -3.46 51.45
CA SER A 4 -11.23 -4.60 51.66
C SER A 4 -11.04 -5.37 50.33
N ARG A 5 -9.91 -5.15 49.62
CA ARG A 5 -8.71 -6.02 49.51
C ARG A 5 -8.89 -7.33 48.73
N SER A 6 -8.51 -7.27 47.45
CA SER A 6 -8.24 -8.42 46.58
C SER A 6 -7.07 -9.26 47.09
N HIS A 7 -7.27 -10.58 47.11
CA HIS A 7 -6.27 -11.60 47.39
C HIS A 7 -5.05 -11.47 46.48
N LYS A 8 -3.90 -11.11 47.06
CA LYS A 8 -2.59 -11.37 46.44
C LYS A 8 -2.13 -12.76 46.86
N LEU A 9 -1.97 -13.62 45.88
CA LEU A 9 -1.31 -14.92 45.97
C LEU A 9 0.07 -14.72 46.65
N LYS A 10 0.25 -15.29 47.84
CA LYS A 10 1.57 -15.45 48.46
C LYS A 10 2.34 -16.46 47.61
N LYS A 11 3.30 -15.98 46.82
CA LYS A 11 4.33 -16.82 46.21
C LYS A 11 5.43 -16.97 47.26
N GLU A 12 5.53 -18.17 47.83
CA GLU A 12 6.61 -18.54 48.75
C GLU A 12 7.95 -18.37 48.04
N THR A 13 8.76 -17.44 48.54
CA THR A 13 10.17 -17.32 48.20
C THR A 13 10.91 -18.42 48.95
N VAL A 14 11.16 -19.53 48.26
CA VAL A 14 12.19 -20.51 48.63
C VAL A 14 13.50 -19.72 48.78
N GLY A 15 14.08 -19.77 49.98
CA GLY A 15 15.34 -19.12 50.31
C GLY A 15 16.44 -19.59 49.37
N CYS A 16 16.95 -18.67 48.55
CA CYS A 16 18.15 -18.89 47.76
C CYS A 16 19.34 -18.84 48.73
N PRO A 17 20.21 -19.87 48.78
CA PRO A 17 21.41 -19.80 49.59
C PRO A 17 22.28 -18.66 49.06
N THR A 18 22.66 -17.73 49.93
CA THR A 18 23.67 -16.71 49.68
C THR A 18 25.02 -17.40 49.48
N ASN A 19 25.23 -17.90 48.26
CA ASN A 19 26.54 -18.32 47.80
C ASN A 19 27.35 -17.03 47.66
N GLU A 20 28.35 -16.86 48.52
CA GLU A 20 29.28 -15.73 48.45
C GLU A 20 29.83 -15.64 47.02
N MET A 21 29.52 -14.54 46.33
CA MET A 21 30.09 -14.30 45.02
C MET A 21 31.61 -14.28 45.15
N PRO A 22 32.36 -14.96 44.27
CA PRO A 22 33.79 -14.85 44.26
C PRO A 22 34.15 -13.36 44.05
N LEU A 23 34.82 -12.78 45.03
CA LEU A 23 35.33 -11.41 45.06
C LEU A 23 35.93 -10.89 43.73
N PRO A 24 36.59 -11.69 42.86
CA PRO A 24 37.07 -11.20 41.57
C PRO A 24 35.99 -10.81 40.54
N LEU A 25 34.71 -11.15 40.74
CA LEU A 25 33.63 -10.85 39.78
C LEU A 25 32.82 -9.58 40.08
N LEU A 26 32.98 -9.00 41.27
CA LEU A 26 32.37 -7.72 41.66
C LEU A 26 32.62 -6.60 40.64
N PRO A 27 33.86 -6.39 40.14
CA PRO A 27 34.13 -5.32 39.18
C PRO A 27 33.31 -5.46 37.88
N PHE A 28 33.09 -6.69 37.40
CA PHE A 28 32.32 -6.94 36.18
C PHE A 28 30.84 -6.65 36.36
N VAL A 29 30.27 -6.95 37.53
CA VAL A 29 28.88 -6.60 37.84
C VAL A 29 28.69 -5.09 37.91
N PHE A 30 29.62 -4.36 38.53
CA PHE A 30 29.59 -2.90 38.55
C PHE A 30 29.72 -2.30 37.16
N ILE A 31 30.63 -2.82 36.31
CA ILE A 31 30.77 -2.37 34.93
C ILE A 31 29.49 -2.64 34.12
N ALA A 32 28.88 -3.82 34.27
CA ALA A 32 27.65 -4.17 33.57
C ALA A 32 26.46 -3.29 34.01
N HIS A 33 26.31 -3.06 35.33
CA HIS A 33 25.27 -2.18 35.86
C HIS A 33 25.49 -0.73 35.42
N PHE A 34 26.74 -0.25 35.44
CA PHE A 34 27.11 1.08 34.96
C PHE A 34 26.82 1.23 33.46
N ALA A 35 27.22 0.26 32.63
CA ALA A 35 26.95 0.27 31.19
C ALA A 35 25.45 0.25 30.90
N HIS A 36 24.66 -0.56 31.61
CA HIS A 36 23.20 -0.58 31.49
C HIS A 36 22.58 0.77 31.89
N THR A 37 23.04 1.35 32.99
CA THR A 37 22.56 2.65 33.47
C THR A 37 22.89 3.75 32.46
N ALA A 38 24.14 3.82 31.99
CA ALA A 38 24.58 4.77 30.98
C ALA A 38 23.78 4.64 29.67
N ALA A 39 23.57 3.42 29.18
CA ALA A 39 22.74 3.16 28.00
C ALA A 39 21.28 3.61 28.21
N SER A 40 20.70 3.37 29.38
CA SER A 40 19.33 3.80 29.70
C SER A 40 19.19 5.32 29.73
N VAL A 41 20.17 6.04 30.28
CA VAL A 41 20.17 7.51 30.34
C VAL A 41 20.33 8.09 28.94
N LEU A 42 21.30 7.59 28.15
CA LEU A 42 21.53 8.05 26.79
C LEU A 42 20.32 7.79 25.88
N THR A 43 19.67 6.63 26.00
CA THR A 43 18.46 6.32 25.22
C THR A 43 17.27 7.17 25.65
N ALA A 44 17.10 7.43 26.94
CA ALA A 44 16.04 8.32 27.45
C ALA A 44 16.26 9.77 27.01
N GLU A 45 17.50 10.25 26.98
CA GLU A 45 17.85 11.58 26.50
C GLU A 45 17.69 11.70 24.98
N ALA A 46 18.12 10.69 24.22
CA ALA A 46 17.90 10.62 22.78
C ALA A 46 16.41 10.64 22.43
N ARG A 47 15.57 9.90 23.17
CA ARG A 47 14.11 9.95 23.02
C ARG A 47 13.54 11.33 23.32
N ARG A 48 14.01 11.99 24.39
CA ARG A 48 13.59 13.36 24.73
C ARG A 48 13.97 14.35 23.62
N LYS A 49 15.22 14.34 23.15
CA LYS A 49 15.67 15.22 22.04
C LYS A 49 14.89 14.96 20.76
N SER A 50 14.63 13.69 20.43
CA SER A 50 13.81 13.32 19.28
C SER A 50 12.37 13.83 19.40
N ALA A 51 11.75 13.73 20.57
CA ALA A 51 10.42 14.28 20.82
C ALA A 51 10.40 15.82 20.69
N THR A 52 11.42 16.51 21.23
CA THR A 52 11.54 17.96 21.09
C THR A 52 11.70 18.40 19.64
N ILE A 53 12.55 17.71 18.87
CA ILE A 53 12.74 17.98 17.44
C ILE A 53 11.43 17.72 16.67
N SER A 54 10.72 16.61 16.97
CA SER A 54 9.42 16.32 16.36
C SER A 54 8.40 17.44 16.62
N ASN A 55 8.29 17.88 17.87
CA ASN A 55 7.38 18.96 18.24
C ASN A 55 7.76 20.29 17.56
N HIS A 56 9.06 20.57 17.45
CA HIS A 56 9.54 21.77 16.77
C HIS A 56 9.25 21.73 15.26
N LEU A 57 9.47 20.58 14.61
CA LEU A 57 9.12 20.39 13.21
C LEU A 57 7.60 20.49 12.96
N ASP A 58 6.78 19.98 13.87
CA ASP A 58 5.33 20.12 13.79
C ASP A 58 4.90 21.58 14.01
N SER A 59 5.53 22.30 14.93
CA SER A 59 5.34 23.75 15.09
C SER A 59 5.72 24.53 13.83
N ILE A 60 6.85 24.20 13.19
CA ILE A 60 7.28 24.83 11.94
C ILE A 60 6.29 24.49 10.81
N ARG A 61 5.84 23.24 10.70
CA ARG A 61 4.81 22.84 9.71
C ARG A 61 3.50 23.59 9.91
N LEU A 62 3.10 23.82 11.16
CA LEU A 62 1.93 24.61 11.49
C LEU A 62 2.14 26.11 11.23
N GLN A 63 3.36 26.64 11.36
CA GLN A 63 3.66 28.04 11.03
C GLN A 63 3.72 28.29 9.51
N VAL A 64 4.28 27.35 8.75
CA VAL A 64 4.32 27.43 7.27
C VAL A 64 2.91 27.38 6.67
N ARG A 65 1.97 26.74 7.36
CA ARG A 65 0.54 26.81 7.07
C ARG A 65 -0.11 27.90 7.93
N GLY A 66 -0.02 29.17 7.52
CA GLY A 66 -0.70 30.27 8.21
C GLY A 66 -2.16 29.99 8.60
N PRO A 67 -2.79 30.79 9.48
CA PRO A 67 -4.16 30.56 9.98
C PRO A 67 -5.21 30.39 8.85
N GLU A 68 -4.93 30.93 7.67
CA GLU A 68 -5.73 30.80 6.43
C GLU A 68 -5.71 29.39 5.80
N HIS A 69 -4.81 28.51 6.26
CA HIS A 69 -4.74 27.10 5.86
C HIS A 69 -5.35 26.16 6.91
N SER A 70 -5.91 26.69 8.00
CA SER A 70 -6.79 25.92 8.89
C SER A 70 -8.20 25.95 8.32
N PHE A 71 -8.66 24.83 7.76
CA PHE A 71 -10.06 24.69 7.35
C PHE A 71 -10.91 24.39 8.59
N SER A 72 -11.00 25.38 9.49
CA SER A 72 -11.81 25.36 10.71
C SER A 72 -13.29 25.00 10.52
N PRO A 73 -13.95 25.22 9.36
CA PRO A 73 -15.31 24.75 9.15
C PRO A 73 -15.41 23.23 9.26
N PHE A 74 -14.38 22.48 8.85
CA PHE A 74 -14.45 21.03 8.81
C PHE A 74 -14.61 20.42 10.19
N SER A 75 -13.85 20.87 11.20
CA SER A 75 -13.94 20.35 12.57
C SER A 75 -15.27 20.66 13.26
N ASN A 76 -15.97 21.70 12.80
CA ASN A 76 -17.27 22.11 13.33
C ASN A 76 -18.43 21.34 12.68
N LEU A 77 -18.17 20.55 11.62
CA LEU A 77 -19.19 19.72 11.01
C LEU A 77 -19.57 18.54 11.93
N PRO A 78 -20.87 18.17 11.98
CA PRO A 78 -21.30 16.91 12.55
C PRO A 78 -20.47 15.72 12.03
N PRO A 79 -20.15 14.73 12.89
CA PRO A 79 -19.34 13.57 12.51
C PRO A 79 -19.84 12.87 11.25
N GLU A 80 -21.16 12.80 11.05
CA GLU A 80 -21.78 12.14 9.90
C GLU A 80 -21.40 12.82 8.58
N LEU A 81 -21.33 14.16 8.56
CA LEU A 81 -20.91 14.92 7.39
C LEU A 81 -19.41 14.77 7.14
N ARG A 82 -18.59 14.78 8.19
CA ARG A 82 -17.14 14.55 8.07
C ARG A 82 -16.85 13.18 7.48
N LEU A 83 -17.53 12.14 7.96
CA LEU A 83 -17.43 10.78 7.43
C LEU A 83 -17.87 10.70 5.96
N LYS A 84 -18.94 11.40 5.56
CA LYS A 84 -19.35 11.49 4.16
C LYS A 84 -18.27 12.14 3.30
N ILE A 85 -17.66 13.22 3.78
CA ILE A 85 -16.57 13.91 3.07
C ILE A 85 -15.36 13.00 2.91
N TRP A 86 -14.95 12.30 3.96
CA TRP A 86 -13.85 11.32 3.87
C TRP A 86 -14.14 10.18 2.92
N ASN A 87 -15.37 9.66 2.93
CA ASN A 87 -15.79 8.66 1.96
C ASN A 87 -15.76 9.16 0.53
N HIS A 88 -16.18 10.40 0.29
CA HIS A 88 -16.16 11.02 -1.04
C HIS A 88 -14.74 11.35 -1.50
N ALA A 89 -13.85 11.73 -0.58
CA ALA A 89 -12.44 12.02 -0.88
C ALA A 89 -11.62 10.75 -1.19
N MET A 90 -12.14 9.56 -0.89
CA MET A 90 -11.57 8.28 -1.31
C MET A 90 -12.02 7.94 -2.74
N LEU A 91 -11.46 8.64 -3.72
CA LEU A 91 -11.72 8.36 -5.13
C LEU A 91 -10.96 7.11 -5.59
N PRO A 92 -11.50 6.33 -6.55
CA PRO A 92 -10.76 5.26 -7.22
C PRO A 92 -9.46 5.77 -7.85
N ARG A 93 -8.36 5.01 -7.75
CA ARG A 93 -7.05 5.40 -8.29
C ARG A 93 -6.47 4.32 -9.18
N THR A 94 -5.65 4.73 -10.15
CA THR A 94 -4.81 3.81 -10.92
C THR A 94 -3.42 3.76 -10.30
N LEU A 95 -3.02 2.58 -9.82
CA LEU A 95 -1.75 2.34 -9.14
C LEU A 95 -0.81 1.59 -10.07
N LEU A 96 0.38 2.14 -10.34
CA LEU A 96 1.41 1.39 -11.04
C LEU A 96 2.03 0.37 -10.10
N ALA A 97 2.24 -0.84 -10.60
CA ALA A 97 2.86 -1.92 -9.84
C ALA A 97 4.28 -1.57 -9.32
N THR A 98 4.95 -0.60 -9.93
CA THR A 98 6.30 -0.12 -9.57
C THR A 98 6.29 1.10 -8.64
N HIS A 99 5.22 1.90 -8.68
CA HIS A 99 5.10 3.15 -7.94
C HIS A 99 3.63 3.51 -7.69
N ALA A 100 3.25 3.56 -6.41
CA ALA A 100 1.93 4.02 -6.01
C ALA A 100 2.09 5.13 -4.96
N PRO A 101 1.52 6.33 -5.18
CA PRO A 101 1.51 7.36 -4.16
C PRO A 101 0.65 6.92 -2.97
N ASN A 102 1.08 7.31 -1.77
CA ASN A 102 0.27 7.11 -0.57
C ASN A 102 -1.05 7.88 -0.70
N PRO A 103 -2.19 7.32 -0.26
CA PRO A 103 -3.45 8.06 -0.20
C PRO A 103 -3.26 9.35 0.59
N ALA A 104 -3.64 10.49 0.01
CA ALA A 104 -3.48 11.80 0.63
C ALA A 104 -4.16 11.86 2.02
N LEU A 105 -5.27 11.14 2.20
CA LEU A 105 -6.01 11.07 3.46
C LEU A 105 -5.18 10.57 4.65
N LEU A 106 -4.12 9.80 4.43
CA LEU A 106 -3.23 9.34 5.50
C LEU A 106 -2.47 10.49 6.18
N SER A 107 -2.27 11.62 5.48
CA SER A 107 -1.52 12.78 5.98
C SER A 107 -2.39 13.95 6.43
N VAL A 108 -3.73 13.90 6.24
CA VAL A 108 -4.63 15.01 6.55
C VAL A 108 -4.81 15.19 8.06
N ASN A 109 -5.46 14.24 8.74
CA ASN A 109 -5.65 14.25 10.19
C ASN A 109 -5.91 12.82 10.71
N ARG A 110 -6.11 12.67 12.02
CA ARG A 110 -6.31 11.36 12.66
C ARG A 110 -7.59 10.65 12.19
N GLU A 111 -8.68 11.40 11.99
CA GLU A 111 -9.97 10.86 11.55
C GLU A 111 -9.90 10.37 10.10
N ALA A 112 -9.43 11.21 9.18
CA ALA A 112 -9.23 10.85 7.78
C ALA A 112 -8.31 9.64 7.63
N ARG A 113 -7.22 9.59 8.41
CA ARG A 113 -6.31 8.44 8.44
C ARG A 113 -7.01 7.18 8.94
N HIS A 114 -7.81 7.29 9.99
CA HIS A 114 -8.56 6.14 10.51
C HIS A 114 -9.52 5.58 9.46
N GLU A 115 -10.30 6.45 8.81
CA GLU A 115 -11.23 6.04 7.75
C GLU A 115 -10.51 5.46 6.53
N ALA A 116 -9.38 6.04 6.12
CA ALA A 116 -8.55 5.48 5.06
C ALA A 116 -8.04 4.08 5.42
N LEU A 117 -7.47 3.89 6.62
CA LEU A 117 -6.93 2.60 7.06
C LEU A 117 -8.01 1.51 7.25
N ARG A 118 -9.30 1.87 7.35
CA ARG A 118 -10.40 0.90 7.33
C ARG A 118 -10.67 0.31 5.94
N LYS A 119 -10.34 1.04 4.87
CA LYS A 119 -10.56 0.59 3.48
C LYS A 119 -9.29 0.07 2.83
N TYR A 120 -8.19 0.80 2.98
CA TYR A 120 -6.94 0.48 2.31
C TYR A 120 -6.21 -0.66 3.02
N THR A 121 -5.80 -1.65 2.23
CA THR A 121 -4.90 -2.71 2.67
C THR A 121 -3.46 -2.31 2.39
N LEU A 122 -2.58 -2.45 3.38
CA LEU A 122 -1.15 -2.25 3.21
C LEU A 122 -0.51 -3.49 2.59
N VAL A 123 0.08 -3.33 1.41
CA VAL A 123 0.69 -4.39 0.63
C VAL A 123 2.17 -4.10 0.48
N ARG A 124 3.01 -5.11 0.72
CA ARG A 124 4.45 -5.03 0.46
C ARG A 124 4.74 -5.50 -0.97
N LEU A 125 5.48 -4.69 -1.70
CA LEU A 125 5.95 -5.06 -3.03
C LEU A 125 7.25 -5.84 -2.91
N ASN A 126 7.32 -6.97 -3.63
CA ASN A 126 8.44 -7.90 -3.56
C ASN A 126 9.60 -7.48 -4.49
N THR A 127 9.41 -6.43 -5.29
CA THR A 127 10.38 -5.96 -6.27
C THR A 127 11.36 -4.97 -5.64
N TRP A 128 12.46 -5.52 -5.12
CA TRP A 128 13.74 -4.84 -4.78
C TRP A 128 13.72 -3.62 -3.83
N GLY A 129 12.62 -3.33 -3.15
CA GLY A 129 12.59 -2.36 -2.03
C GLY A 129 11.51 -2.70 -1.00
N ASP A 130 11.67 -2.26 0.25
CA ASP A 130 10.58 -2.25 1.25
C ASP A 130 9.55 -1.16 0.89
N ARG A 131 9.03 -1.22 -0.34
CA ARG A 131 7.98 -0.32 -0.81
C ARG A 131 6.66 -0.93 -0.39
N ARG A 132 6.00 -0.22 0.52
CA ARG A 132 4.66 -0.54 0.98
C ARG A 132 3.69 0.40 0.30
N ILE A 133 2.62 -0.16 -0.25
CA ILE A 133 1.59 0.59 -0.96
C ILE A 133 0.25 0.30 -0.30
N TYR A 134 -0.63 1.29 -0.31
CA TYR A 134 -1.99 1.17 0.21
C TYR A 134 -2.95 1.01 -0.97
N ILE A 135 -3.70 -0.10 -0.98
CA ILE A 135 -4.61 -0.48 -2.07
C ILE A 135 -6.01 -0.70 -1.51
N ASP A 136 -7.01 -0.06 -2.11
CA ASP A 136 -8.41 -0.47 -1.96
C ASP A 136 -8.72 -1.46 -3.09
N PHE A 137 -8.68 -2.75 -2.79
CA PHE A 137 -8.88 -3.80 -3.78
C PHE A 137 -10.25 -3.77 -4.49
N ARG A 138 -11.24 -3.06 -3.92
CA ARG A 138 -12.58 -2.93 -4.51
C ARG A 138 -12.68 -1.79 -5.52
N GLN A 139 -11.85 -0.75 -5.39
CA GLN A 139 -11.99 0.48 -6.18
C GLN A 139 -10.73 0.83 -6.96
N ASP A 140 -9.54 0.57 -6.39
CA ASP A 140 -8.29 0.87 -7.06
C ASP A 140 -8.06 -0.09 -8.24
N THR A 141 -7.55 0.48 -9.32
CA THR A 141 -7.13 -0.26 -10.51
C THR A 141 -5.63 -0.43 -10.51
N ILE A 142 -5.13 -1.64 -10.73
CA ILE A 142 -3.69 -1.93 -10.73
C ILE A 142 -3.18 -1.98 -12.17
N ALA A 143 -2.26 -1.10 -12.51
CA ALA A 143 -1.59 -1.06 -13.80
C ALA A 143 -0.24 -1.76 -13.76
N ILE A 144 -0.07 -2.75 -14.64
CA ILE A 144 1.13 -3.56 -14.79
C ILE A 144 1.73 -3.25 -16.16
N VAL A 145 3.01 -2.87 -16.19
CA VAL A 145 3.74 -2.60 -17.44
C VAL A 145 4.61 -3.82 -17.75
N GLU A 146 4.44 -4.38 -18.96
CA GLU A 146 5.27 -5.46 -19.49
C GLU A 146 6.74 -5.03 -19.58
N GLY A 147 7.68 -5.99 -19.48
CA GLY A 147 9.13 -5.74 -19.55
C GLY A 147 9.75 -5.08 -18.31
N LYS A 148 9.03 -4.18 -17.63
CA LYS A 148 9.52 -3.45 -16.45
C LYS A 148 9.24 -4.20 -15.14
N GLY A 149 9.93 -5.32 -14.94
CA GLY A 149 10.14 -5.91 -13.60
C GLY A 149 8.89 -6.49 -12.91
N GLY A 150 8.02 -7.19 -13.65
CA GLY A 150 6.81 -7.86 -13.14
C GLY A 150 7.08 -9.11 -12.28
N GLY A 151 7.99 -9.01 -11.31
CA GLY A 151 8.25 -10.01 -10.28
C GLY A 151 7.19 -9.94 -9.18
N GLY A 152 6.04 -10.57 -9.41
CA GLY A 152 5.12 -10.93 -8.32
C GLY A 152 4.45 -9.77 -7.59
N PHE A 153 3.85 -8.82 -8.30
CA PHE A 153 2.85 -7.96 -7.68
C PHE A 153 1.73 -8.86 -7.14
N PRO A 154 1.36 -8.77 -5.85
CA PRO A 154 0.25 -9.55 -5.32
C PRO A 154 -1.05 -8.90 -5.83
N VAL A 155 -1.44 -9.25 -7.05
CA VAL A 155 -2.77 -8.96 -7.61
C VAL A 155 -3.87 -9.74 -6.85
N ARG A 156 -3.56 -10.34 -5.68
CA ARG A 156 -4.50 -11.17 -4.91
C ARG A 156 -5.60 -10.26 -4.36
N GLY A 157 -6.80 -10.44 -4.89
CA GLY A 157 -7.97 -9.66 -4.49
C GLY A 157 -8.21 -8.41 -5.32
N ALA A 158 -7.32 -8.05 -6.25
CA ALA A 158 -7.60 -6.97 -7.20
C ALA A 158 -8.84 -7.30 -8.03
N ARG A 159 -9.74 -6.32 -8.17
CA ARG A 159 -10.92 -6.43 -9.04
C ARG A 159 -10.71 -5.85 -10.42
N HIS A 160 -9.90 -4.80 -10.52
CA HIS A 160 -9.64 -4.07 -11.76
C HIS A 160 -8.16 -4.04 -12.08
N VAL A 161 -7.78 -4.55 -13.26
CA VAL A 161 -6.38 -4.63 -13.69
C VAL A 161 -6.22 -4.01 -15.07
N ILE A 162 -5.15 -3.23 -15.24
CA ILE A 162 -4.68 -2.74 -16.54
C ILE A 162 -3.35 -3.42 -16.83
N VAL A 163 -3.20 -3.96 -18.03
CA VAL A 163 -1.92 -4.48 -18.52
C VAL A 163 -1.47 -3.62 -19.70
N VAL A 164 -0.33 -2.96 -19.56
CA VAL A 164 0.30 -2.17 -20.60
C VAL A 164 1.29 -3.05 -21.33
N CYS A 165 0.99 -3.35 -22.59
CA CYS A 165 1.78 -4.24 -23.42
C CYS A 165 2.94 -3.50 -24.11
N GLU A 166 4.12 -4.11 -24.17
CA GLU A 166 5.30 -3.60 -24.91
C GLU A 166 5.12 -3.80 -26.41
N GLU A 167 4.95 -5.05 -26.79
CA GLU A 167 4.55 -5.42 -28.14
C GLU A 167 3.17 -6.07 -28.03
N PRO A 168 2.15 -5.54 -28.72
CA PRO A 168 0.82 -6.11 -28.64
C PRO A 168 0.89 -7.60 -29.05
N PHE A 169 0.46 -8.48 -28.14
CA PHE A 169 0.13 -9.89 -28.44
C PHE A 169 1.25 -10.85 -28.86
N ARG A 170 2.52 -10.42 -28.81
CA ARG A 170 3.67 -11.30 -29.10
C ARG A 170 4.04 -12.24 -27.95
N SER A 171 3.84 -11.82 -26.70
CA SER A 171 4.09 -12.64 -25.52
C SER A 171 2.82 -12.73 -24.67
N PRO A 172 1.92 -13.69 -24.97
CA PRO A 172 0.74 -13.87 -24.15
C PRO A 172 1.10 -14.07 -22.67
N ALA A 173 2.22 -14.75 -22.41
CA ALA A 173 2.81 -15.02 -21.10
C ALA A 173 2.85 -13.83 -20.12
N SER A 174 2.94 -12.60 -20.63
CA SER A 174 3.07 -11.39 -19.83
C SER A 174 1.79 -11.01 -19.09
N TRP A 175 0.62 -11.17 -19.73
CA TRP A 175 -0.68 -11.07 -19.07
C TRP A 175 -1.15 -12.41 -18.51
N LEU A 176 -0.57 -13.55 -18.96
CA LEU A 176 -0.73 -14.85 -18.27
C LEU A 176 -0.17 -14.85 -16.84
N LYS A 177 0.65 -13.89 -16.43
CA LYS A 177 0.99 -13.69 -15.01
C LYS A 177 -0.24 -13.33 -14.15
N CYS A 178 -1.34 -12.90 -14.78
CA CYS A 178 -2.64 -12.70 -14.15
C CYS A 178 -3.45 -14.01 -14.03
N ARG A 179 -3.02 -15.14 -14.61
CA ARG A 179 -3.72 -16.45 -14.62
C ARG A 179 -4.14 -16.96 -13.23
N TYR A 180 -3.54 -16.47 -12.15
CA TYR A 180 -3.68 -17.08 -10.82
C TYR A 180 -4.98 -16.77 -10.06
N ARG A 181 -5.99 -16.07 -10.60
CA ARG A 181 -6.94 -15.38 -9.72
C ARG A 181 -8.40 -15.37 -10.20
N SER A 182 -9.22 -16.16 -9.52
CA SER A 182 -10.68 -16.00 -9.45
C SER A 182 -11.07 -14.63 -8.89
N GLY A 183 -12.13 -14.01 -9.42
CA GLY A 183 -12.74 -12.80 -8.85
C GLY A 183 -12.22 -11.47 -9.41
N LEU A 184 -11.63 -11.46 -10.61
CA LEU A 184 -11.43 -10.23 -11.38
C LEU A 184 -12.77 -9.79 -11.96
N ASP A 185 -13.10 -8.51 -11.78
CA ASP A 185 -14.31 -7.94 -12.38
C ASP A 185 -13.99 -7.41 -13.79
N SER A 186 -12.81 -6.80 -13.98
CA SER A 186 -12.40 -6.30 -15.30
C SER A 186 -10.88 -6.33 -15.52
N ILE A 187 -10.48 -6.60 -16.77
CA ILE A 187 -9.11 -6.46 -17.26
C ILE A 187 -9.09 -5.57 -18.50
N THR A 188 -8.20 -4.57 -18.53
CA THR A 188 -7.98 -3.70 -19.69
C THR A 188 -6.57 -3.91 -20.25
N LEU A 189 -6.47 -4.29 -21.52
CA LEU A 189 -5.21 -4.39 -22.23
C LEU A 189 -4.93 -3.08 -22.97
N VAL A 190 -3.79 -2.46 -22.69
CA VAL A 190 -3.38 -1.20 -23.31
C VAL A 190 -2.24 -1.44 -24.29
N LEU A 191 -2.48 -1.07 -25.55
CA LEU A 191 -1.57 -1.34 -26.66
C LEU A 191 -0.55 -0.21 -26.86
N GLY A 192 0.67 -0.56 -27.27
CA GLY A 192 1.72 0.38 -27.70
C GLY A 192 2.26 1.30 -26.61
N GLY A 193 2.02 0.95 -25.34
CA GLY A 193 2.15 1.89 -24.24
C GLY A 193 3.49 1.89 -23.50
N ALA A 194 4.24 0.79 -23.54
CA ALA A 194 5.37 0.59 -22.64
C ALA A 194 6.65 1.38 -22.99
N SER A 195 6.75 1.87 -24.24
CA SER A 195 7.80 2.79 -24.68
C SER A 195 7.71 4.17 -24.01
N LYS A 196 6.56 4.52 -23.39
CA LYS A 196 6.44 5.77 -22.63
C LYS A 196 7.45 5.78 -21.46
N ALA A 197 8.24 6.85 -21.39
CA ALA A 197 9.28 7.03 -20.39
C ALA A 197 8.72 7.31 -18.98
N SER A 198 7.51 7.86 -18.87
CA SER A 198 6.81 8.12 -17.61
C SER A 198 5.34 7.77 -17.68
N PHE A 199 4.84 7.12 -16.63
CA PHE A 199 3.43 6.83 -16.38
C PHE A 199 2.88 7.61 -15.18
N VAL A 200 3.55 8.70 -14.78
CA VAL A 200 3.14 9.54 -13.65
C VAL A 200 2.92 10.96 -14.18
N PRO A 201 1.66 11.48 -14.20
CA PRO A 201 0.42 10.78 -13.87
C PRO A 201 0.08 9.66 -14.87
N PHE A 202 -0.75 8.70 -14.45
CA PHE A 202 -1.14 7.60 -15.32
C PHE A 202 -1.98 8.15 -16.49
N PRO A 203 -1.59 7.93 -17.76
CA PRO A 203 -2.30 8.53 -18.88
C PRO A 203 -3.73 7.99 -19.01
N GLU A 204 -4.62 8.81 -19.56
CA GLU A 204 -5.98 8.38 -19.85
C GLU A 204 -5.98 7.27 -20.91
N ILE A 205 -6.89 6.31 -20.73
CA ILE A 205 -7.05 5.19 -21.66
C ILE A 205 -8.31 5.44 -22.48
N ARG A 206 -8.13 5.57 -23.80
CA ARG A 206 -9.24 5.51 -24.74
C ARG A 206 -9.60 4.05 -24.97
N GLN A 207 -10.82 3.66 -24.59
CA GLN A 207 -11.32 2.33 -24.90
C GLN A 207 -11.51 2.18 -26.41
N LEU A 208 -10.97 1.09 -26.92
CA LEU A 208 -10.99 0.76 -28.33
C LEU A 208 -12.08 -0.27 -28.67
N GLY A 209 -12.59 -0.97 -27.66
CA GLY A 209 -13.61 -1.99 -27.79
C GLY A 209 -13.06 -3.37 -27.43
N THR A 210 -13.53 -4.38 -28.16
CA THR A 210 -13.07 -5.77 -28.04
C THR A 210 -11.94 -6.04 -29.04
N PRO A 211 -11.13 -7.10 -28.82
CA PRO A 211 -10.05 -7.48 -29.74
C PRO A 211 -10.52 -7.62 -31.21
N LYS A 212 -11.69 -8.24 -31.45
CA LYS A 212 -12.30 -8.39 -32.81
C LYS A 212 -12.45 -7.07 -33.56
N ASN A 213 -12.81 -6.00 -32.84
CA ASN A 213 -13.10 -4.72 -33.48
C ASN A 213 -11.84 -3.98 -33.94
N LEU A 214 -10.64 -4.53 -33.67
CA LEU A 214 -9.37 -3.84 -33.85
C LEU A 214 -8.48 -4.35 -34.99
N GLU A 215 -8.93 -5.37 -35.73
CA GLU A 215 -8.26 -5.91 -36.93
C GLU A 215 -7.73 -4.78 -37.84
N ASN A 216 -8.63 -3.90 -38.29
CA ASN A 216 -8.31 -2.84 -39.25
C ASN A 216 -7.46 -1.69 -38.67
N ARG A 217 -7.53 -1.45 -37.36
CA ARG A 217 -6.85 -0.30 -36.71
C ARG A 217 -5.41 -0.62 -36.33
N LEU A 218 -5.15 -1.86 -35.97
CA LEU A 218 -3.83 -2.32 -35.51
C LEU A 218 -2.99 -2.92 -36.65
N GLY A 219 -3.57 -3.04 -37.85
CA GLY A 219 -2.91 -3.71 -38.98
C GLY A 219 -2.68 -5.21 -38.71
N LEU A 220 -3.47 -5.80 -37.81
CA LEU A 220 -3.39 -7.22 -37.48
C LEU A 220 -4.06 -8.03 -38.59
N SER A 221 -3.51 -9.21 -38.90
CA SER A 221 -4.24 -10.15 -39.75
C SER A 221 -5.47 -10.65 -39.00
N LYS A 222 -6.49 -11.05 -39.75
CA LYS A 222 -7.71 -11.64 -39.19
C LYS A 222 -7.40 -12.86 -38.30
N ASP A 223 -6.52 -13.75 -38.79
CA ASP A 223 -6.10 -14.94 -38.05
C ASP A 223 -5.39 -14.60 -36.73
N GLU A 224 -4.63 -13.49 -36.69
CA GLU A 224 -3.96 -13.04 -35.48
C GLU A 224 -4.95 -12.46 -34.46
N ALA A 225 -5.94 -11.68 -34.92
CA ALA A 225 -7.00 -11.16 -34.06
C ALA A 225 -7.89 -12.27 -33.49
N GLU A 226 -8.25 -13.27 -34.30
CA GLU A 226 -9.00 -14.46 -33.86
C GLU A 226 -8.22 -15.26 -32.81
N ARG A 227 -6.92 -15.52 -33.04
CA ARG A 227 -6.04 -16.19 -32.07
C ARG A 227 -5.99 -15.46 -30.73
N ILE A 228 -5.84 -14.14 -30.76
CA ILE A 228 -5.78 -13.30 -29.55
C ILE A 228 -7.08 -13.39 -28.76
N GLU A 229 -8.20 -13.33 -29.45
CA GLU A 229 -9.50 -13.42 -28.80
C GLU A 229 -9.76 -14.80 -28.22
N GLU A 230 -9.38 -15.86 -28.93
CA GLU A 230 -9.48 -17.24 -28.42
C GLU A 230 -8.65 -17.40 -27.15
N GLU A 231 -7.38 -16.95 -27.16
CA GLU A 231 -6.53 -16.95 -25.96
C GLU A 231 -7.15 -16.13 -24.82
N LEU A 232 -7.72 -14.96 -25.10
CA LEU A 232 -8.39 -14.11 -24.10
C LEU A 232 -9.66 -14.76 -23.54
N SER A 233 -10.45 -15.41 -24.40
CA SER A 233 -11.67 -16.12 -24.05
C SER A 233 -11.38 -17.32 -23.16
N ASP A 234 -10.35 -18.10 -23.50
CA ASP A 234 -9.88 -19.24 -22.70
C ASP A 234 -9.42 -18.79 -21.31
N LEU A 235 -8.78 -17.62 -21.23
CA LEU A 235 -8.33 -17.07 -19.95
C LEU A 235 -9.47 -16.48 -19.15
N ALA A 236 -10.41 -15.80 -19.81
CA ALA A 236 -11.63 -15.32 -19.19
C ALA A 236 -12.47 -16.47 -18.64
N GLN A 237 -12.52 -17.62 -19.31
CA GLN A 237 -13.15 -18.85 -18.78
C GLN A 237 -12.57 -19.25 -17.42
N GLY A 238 -11.25 -19.11 -17.24
CA GLY A 238 -10.58 -19.35 -15.95
C GLY A 238 -10.86 -18.29 -14.88
N TRP A 239 -11.36 -17.10 -15.26
CA TRP A 239 -11.62 -15.97 -14.36
C TRP A 239 -13.11 -15.78 -14.01
N GLY A 240 -14.02 -16.40 -14.76
CA GLY A 240 -15.47 -16.31 -14.55
C GLY A 240 -16.12 -15.24 -15.42
N GLN A 241 -16.89 -14.33 -14.83
CA GLN A 241 -17.58 -13.23 -15.55
C GLN A 241 -16.69 -11.98 -15.73
N THR A 242 -15.39 -12.16 -15.94
CA THR A 242 -14.46 -11.04 -16.05
C THR A 242 -14.63 -10.31 -17.38
N GLU A 243 -14.80 -8.99 -17.33
CA GLU A 243 -14.91 -8.16 -18.52
C GLU A 243 -13.51 -7.86 -19.10
N VAL A 244 -13.28 -8.23 -20.36
CA VAL A 244 -12.02 -7.99 -21.07
C VAL A 244 -12.19 -6.80 -22.02
N ARG A 245 -11.34 -5.79 -21.86
CA ARG A 245 -11.35 -4.55 -22.66
C ARG A 245 -10.00 -4.33 -23.33
N VAL A 246 -10.01 -3.68 -24.49
CA VAL A 246 -8.79 -3.20 -25.15
C VAL A 246 -8.83 -1.68 -25.22
N GLY A 247 -7.68 -1.05 -25.00
CA GLY A 247 -7.51 0.39 -25.04
C GLY A 247 -6.16 0.81 -25.59
N GLU A 248 -6.03 2.10 -25.84
CA GLU A 248 -4.77 2.78 -26.12
C GLU A 248 -4.67 4.00 -25.22
N PHE A 249 -3.45 4.49 -24.99
CA PHE A 249 -3.30 5.76 -24.32
C PHE A 249 -3.71 6.91 -25.22
N TYR A 250 -4.43 7.87 -24.64
CA TYR A 250 -4.65 9.19 -25.24
C TYR A 250 -3.40 10.08 -25.11
#